data_AF-A0A970G483-F1
#
_entry.id   AF-A0A970G483-F1
#
_cell.length_a   1.000
_cell.length_b   1.000
_cell.length_c   1.000
_cell.angle_alpha   90.00
_cell.angle_beta   90.00
_cell.angle_gamma   90.00
#
_symmetry.space_group_name_H-M   'P 1'
#
loop_
_entity.id
_entity.type
_entity.pdbx_description
1 polymer ?
#
loop_
_entity_poly.entity_id
_entity_poly.type
_entity_poly.pdbx_seq_one_letter_code
_entity_poly.pdbx_strand_id
1 'polypeptide(L)'
;AGPALRFSDLNYFYSEDLADNVGNYKFDYLDEIGFYIFNLPSQPVKSYLVIGADLTPLEITASLNYVLFAPDGLSVYFFEYVDGETTNDLYAVHNAADGFTEPIHLDSNVDNDILSIWFVDNRFVFLSKNPIDSGYDLIVNWNFVTNNVQKLPRPEIIGDNNVVYFDTDNSLIFIHGANTDKISEDVHSFCVTSAGDIVFLKDFSDSSNTGTLYHYKDGKRQKLANDVSYVYTPKTFKIYGMKPFIYGW
;
A
#
# COMPACT_ATOMS: atom_id res chain seq x y z
N ALA A 1 12.51 30.40 -23.18
CA ALA A 1 12.58 28.95 -23.43
C ALA A 1 12.99 28.29 -22.13
N GLY A 2 12.06 27.60 -21.45
CA GLY A 2 12.41 26.63 -20.41
C GLY A 2 12.59 25.24 -21.04
N PRO A 3 12.46 24.13 -20.28
CA PRO A 3 12.60 23.95 -18.82
C PRO A 3 13.40 22.68 -18.44
N ALA A 4 13.70 22.44 -17.16
CA ALA A 4 13.85 21.09 -16.59
C ALA A 4 13.83 21.10 -15.04
N LEU A 5 12.74 20.62 -14.44
CA LEU A 5 12.78 19.84 -13.19
C LEU A 5 13.87 18.77 -13.32
N ARG A 6 14.64 18.41 -12.26
CA ARG A 6 15.31 17.08 -12.17
C ARG A 6 16.14 16.81 -10.89
N PHE A 7 15.85 15.65 -10.27
CA PHE A 7 16.71 14.76 -9.45
C PHE A 7 16.98 14.98 -7.96
N SER A 8 16.62 16.09 -7.30
CA SER A 8 17.06 16.33 -5.91
C SER A 8 16.29 15.61 -4.78
N ASP A 9 15.13 14.99 -5.07
CA ASP A 9 14.22 14.52 -4.00
C ASP A 9 13.96 13.01 -4.07
N LEU A 10 14.85 12.25 -4.73
CA LEU A 10 14.76 10.80 -4.86
C LEU A 10 15.63 10.12 -3.81
N ASN A 11 15.01 9.36 -2.91
CA ASN A 11 15.72 8.36 -2.11
C ASN A 11 16.08 7.20 -3.02
N TYR A 12 17.28 6.63 -2.95
CA TYR A 12 17.66 5.44 -3.72
C TYR A 12 18.28 4.40 -2.79
N PHE A 13 18.04 3.12 -3.06
CA PHE A 13 18.72 2.02 -2.39
C PHE A 13 19.79 1.43 -3.33
N TYR A 14 21.01 1.26 -2.82
CA TYR A 14 22.15 0.69 -3.53
C TYR A 14 22.73 -0.47 -2.72
N SER A 15 23.31 -1.49 -3.35
CA SER A 15 24.00 -2.58 -2.65
C SER A 15 25.35 -2.85 -3.33
N GLU A 16 26.41 -3.07 -2.54
CA GLU A 16 27.79 -3.13 -3.05
C GLU A 16 28.16 -4.44 -3.75
N ASP A 17 27.47 -5.56 -3.50
CA ASP A 17 27.78 -6.85 -4.15
C ASP A 17 27.17 -6.99 -5.56
N LEU A 18 26.51 -5.94 -6.07
CA LEU A 18 25.94 -5.92 -7.42
C LEU A 18 26.98 -5.68 -8.54
N ALA A 19 28.27 -5.54 -8.20
CA ALA A 19 29.32 -5.20 -9.16
C ALA A 19 29.69 -6.34 -10.14
N ASP A 20 29.48 -7.61 -9.76
CA ASP A 20 29.99 -8.75 -10.55
C ASP A 20 28.93 -9.52 -11.36
N ASN A 21 27.65 -9.14 -11.26
CA ASN A 21 26.58 -9.67 -12.12
C ASN A 21 25.59 -8.56 -12.47
N VAL A 22 25.95 -7.74 -13.47
CA VAL A 22 25.01 -6.86 -14.17
C VAL A 22 24.06 -7.71 -15.04
N GLY A 23 23.24 -8.52 -14.39
CA GLY A 23 21.98 -9.01 -14.94
C GLY A 23 20.97 -7.88 -14.86
N ASN A 24 20.19 -7.67 -15.91
CA ASN A 24 19.24 -6.56 -16.01
C ASN A 24 18.13 -6.66 -14.96
N TYR A 25 18.32 -6.07 -13.78
CA TYR A 25 17.25 -5.91 -12.79
C TYR A 25 16.52 -4.58 -13.04
N LYS A 26 15.21 -4.68 -13.26
CA LYS A 26 14.34 -3.51 -13.44
C LYS A 26 13.90 -3.00 -12.08
N PHE A 27 14.24 -1.75 -11.79
CA PHE A 27 13.59 -0.97 -10.75
C PHE A 27 12.30 -0.41 -11.33
N ASP A 28 11.16 -0.97 -10.93
CA ASP A 28 9.86 -0.37 -11.27
C ASP A 28 9.52 0.67 -10.20
N TYR A 29 9.49 1.94 -10.62
CA TYR A 29 9.08 3.08 -9.81
C TYR A 29 7.54 3.06 -9.70
N LEU A 30 7.01 2.88 -8.50
CA LEU A 30 5.58 3.13 -8.24
C LEU A 30 5.42 4.55 -7.69
N ASP A 31 4.34 5.23 -8.09
CA ASP A 31 4.01 6.63 -7.80
C ASP A 31 3.90 6.99 -6.30
N GLU A 32 4.16 6.05 -5.39
CA GLU A 32 4.23 6.19 -3.94
C GLU A 32 5.59 5.66 -3.45
N ILE A 33 6.54 6.56 -3.22
CA ILE A 33 7.87 6.48 -2.55
C ILE A 33 8.26 5.08 -1.99
N GLY A 34 8.43 4.07 -2.85
CA GLY A 34 8.86 2.73 -2.49
C GLY A 34 9.71 2.13 -3.60
N PHE A 35 10.70 1.31 -3.23
CA PHE A 35 11.58 0.62 -4.18
C PHE A 35 11.49 -0.88 -4.00
N TYR A 36 11.51 -1.59 -5.13
CA TYR A 36 11.63 -3.04 -5.16
C TYR A 36 13.10 -3.45 -5.21
N ILE A 37 13.46 -4.44 -4.39
CA ILE A 37 14.72 -5.17 -4.53
C ILE A 37 14.35 -6.62 -4.83
N PHE A 38 14.56 -7.05 -6.07
CA PHE A 38 14.32 -8.44 -6.44
C PHE A 38 15.55 -9.28 -6.09
N ASN A 39 15.36 -10.29 -5.24
CA ASN A 39 16.27 -11.43 -5.00
C ASN A 39 17.75 -11.03 -4.83
N LEU A 40 18.14 -10.72 -3.59
CA LEU A 40 19.55 -10.76 -3.21
C LEU A 40 19.98 -12.23 -3.02
N PRO A 41 21.19 -12.62 -3.49
CA PRO A 41 21.72 -13.95 -3.23
C PRO A 41 21.86 -14.20 -1.73
N SER A 42 22.00 -15.47 -1.33
CA SER A 42 22.04 -15.99 0.06
C SER A 42 23.24 -15.55 0.92
N GLN A 43 23.85 -14.42 0.61
CA GLN A 43 25.00 -13.83 1.30
C GLN A 43 24.58 -12.49 1.92
N PRO A 44 25.15 -12.09 3.07
CA PRO A 44 24.88 -10.78 3.67
C PRO A 44 25.37 -9.67 2.72
N VAL A 45 24.44 -8.82 2.28
CA VAL A 45 24.71 -7.76 1.30
C VAL A 45 24.84 -6.42 2.00
N LYS A 46 25.99 -5.76 1.86
CA LYS A 46 26.10 -4.35 2.29
C LYS A 46 25.18 -3.50 1.43
N SER A 47 24.22 -2.88 2.11
CA SER A 47 23.24 -2.00 1.50
C SER A 47 23.52 -0.55 1.86
N TYR A 48 23.13 0.37 0.99
CA TYR A 48 23.40 1.79 1.05
C TYR A 48 22.12 2.52 0.73
N LEU A 49 21.81 3.51 1.56
CA LEU A 49 20.63 4.33 1.39
C LEU A 49 21.05 5.75 1.03
N VAL A 50 20.60 6.22 -0.12
CA VAL A 50 20.72 7.60 -0.57
C VAL A 50 19.50 8.36 -0.09
N ILE A 51 19.71 9.40 0.72
CA ILE A 51 18.69 10.40 1.04
C ILE A 51 19.17 11.74 0.52
N GLY A 52 18.48 12.31 -0.47
CA GLY A 52 18.90 13.55 -1.12
C GLY A 52 20.26 13.41 -1.83
N ALA A 53 21.29 14.12 -1.36
CA ALA A 53 22.64 14.10 -1.93
C ALA A 53 23.65 13.25 -1.14
N ASP A 54 23.27 12.74 0.04
CA ASP A 54 24.18 12.04 0.95
C ASP A 54 23.94 10.52 0.91
N LEU A 55 25.03 9.76 0.77
CA LEU A 55 25.05 8.30 0.89
C LEU A 55 25.28 7.95 2.35
N THR A 56 24.27 7.37 3.01
CA THR A 56 24.43 6.81 4.35
C THR A 56 24.51 5.29 4.26
N PRO A 57 25.60 4.66 4.75
CA PRO A 57 25.69 3.21 4.80
C PRO A 57 24.62 2.67 5.76
N LEU A 58 23.86 1.68 5.31
CA LEU A 58 22.89 0.95 6.13
C LEU A 58 23.32 -0.52 6.10
N GLU A 59 24.12 -0.93 7.09
CA GLU A 59 24.58 -2.31 7.18
C GLU A 59 23.42 -3.21 7.63
N ILE A 60 22.82 -3.92 6.69
CA ILE A 60 21.80 -4.94 6.94
C ILE A 60 22.41 -6.28 6.58
N THR A 61 22.44 -7.21 7.53
CA THR A 61 22.99 -8.56 7.34
C THR A 61 21.97 -9.58 6.83
N ALA A 62 20.80 -9.11 6.40
CA ALA A 62 19.65 -9.93 6.01
C ALA A 62 19.25 -9.69 4.55
N SER A 63 18.66 -10.70 3.91
CA SER A 63 18.05 -10.56 2.59
C SER A 63 16.78 -9.70 2.71
N LEU A 64 16.70 -8.63 1.94
CA LEU A 64 15.55 -7.73 1.95
C LEU A 64 14.59 -8.05 0.81
N ASN A 65 13.29 -8.13 1.12
CA ASN A 65 12.23 -8.28 0.11
C ASN A 65 11.67 -6.94 -0.37
N TYR A 66 11.46 -6.02 0.57
CA TYR A 66 10.75 -4.79 0.29
C TYR A 66 11.20 -3.68 1.23
N VAL A 67 11.28 -2.46 0.69
CA VAL A 67 11.70 -1.27 1.41
C VAL A 67 10.74 -0.13 1.07
N LEU A 68 10.10 0.42 2.10
CA LEU A 68 9.17 1.55 2.00
C LEU A 68 9.68 2.73 2.83
N PHE A 69 9.71 3.91 2.22
CA PHE A 69 10.10 5.13 2.92
C PHE A 69 8.87 5.82 3.50
N ALA A 70 8.98 6.29 4.74
CA ALA A 70 8.05 7.27 5.24
C ALA A 70 8.08 8.53 4.36
N PRO A 71 6.93 9.20 4.15
CA PRO A 71 6.87 10.42 3.36
C PRO A 71 7.73 11.57 3.88
N ASP A 72 8.10 11.55 5.17
CA ASP A 72 9.01 12.51 5.78
C ASP A 72 10.49 12.22 5.49
N GLY A 73 10.81 11.06 4.91
CA GLY A 73 12.17 10.61 4.65
C GLY A 73 12.97 10.24 5.91
N LEU A 74 12.33 10.24 7.09
CA LEU A 74 13.00 9.98 8.37
C LEU A 74 12.91 8.53 8.81
N SER A 75 11.99 7.75 8.25
CA SER A 75 11.82 6.34 8.60
C SER A 75 11.82 5.44 7.37
N VAL A 76 12.38 4.24 7.53
CA VAL A 76 12.40 3.20 6.52
C VAL A 76 11.81 1.93 7.11
N TYR A 77 10.90 1.31 6.39
CA TYR A 77 10.23 0.07 6.76
C TYR A 77 10.65 -1.01 5.79
N PHE A 78 11.01 -2.18 6.30
CA PHE A 78 11.48 -3.26 5.45
C PHE A 78 11.12 -4.63 5.98
N PHE A 79 11.10 -5.58 5.06
CA PHE A 79 10.93 -7.00 5.38
C PHE A 79 12.26 -7.72 5.36
N GLU A 80 12.49 -8.51 6.40
CA GLU A 80 13.48 -9.58 6.35
C GLU A 80 12.89 -10.78 5.61
N TYR A 81 13.54 -11.19 4.52
CA TYR A 81 13.18 -12.43 3.80
C TYR A 81 13.66 -13.62 4.62
N VAL A 82 12.71 -14.50 4.96
CA VAL A 82 13.00 -15.81 5.53
C VAL A 82 12.61 -16.88 4.51
N ASP A 83 13.59 -17.66 4.06
CA ASP A 83 13.38 -18.67 3.02
C ASP A 83 12.37 -19.73 3.45
N GLY A 84 11.36 -19.97 2.60
CA GLY A 84 10.31 -20.94 2.85
C GLY A 84 9.13 -20.44 3.70
N GLU A 85 9.16 -19.20 4.19
CA GLU A 85 8.07 -18.63 5.00
C GLU A 85 7.02 -17.91 4.14
N THR A 86 5.77 -17.98 4.60
CA THR A 86 4.63 -17.29 3.93
C THR A 86 4.35 -15.90 4.50
N THR A 87 5.11 -15.50 5.52
CA THR A 87 5.07 -14.20 6.20
C THR A 87 6.49 -13.68 6.36
N ASN A 88 6.63 -12.38 6.59
CA ASN A 88 7.90 -11.72 6.87
C ASN A 88 7.87 -11.06 8.25
N ASP A 89 9.05 -10.95 8.85
CA ASP A 89 9.30 -9.99 9.92
C ASP A 89 9.41 -8.58 9.33
N LEU A 90 8.63 -7.66 9.88
CA LEU A 90 8.61 -6.24 9.54
C LEU A 90 9.48 -5.47 10.53
N TYR A 91 10.39 -4.67 9.99
CA TYR A 91 11.29 -3.83 10.76
C TYR A 91 11.18 -2.36 10.36
N ALA A 92 11.58 -1.48 11.28
CA ALA A 92 11.81 -0.06 11.00
C ALA A 92 13.21 0.38 11.42
N VAL A 93 13.77 1.32 10.67
CA VAL A 93 14.91 2.13 11.09
C VAL A 93 14.56 3.60 10.97
N HIS A 94 15.11 4.42 11.86
CA HIS A 94 14.88 5.85 11.90
C HIS A 94 16.18 6.61 11.67
N ASN A 95 16.12 7.68 10.90
CA ASN A 95 17.23 8.59 10.69
C ASN A 95 17.39 9.50 11.93
N ALA A 96 18.55 9.43 12.57
CA ALA A 96 18.95 10.31 13.68
C ALA A 96 20.15 11.17 13.26
N ALA A 97 20.52 12.16 14.09
CA ALA A 97 21.62 13.08 13.79
C ALA A 97 22.98 12.37 13.58
N ASP A 98 23.09 11.14 14.09
CA ASP A 98 24.31 10.35 14.17
C ASP A 98 24.34 9.21 13.14
N GLY A 99 23.28 9.09 12.32
CA GLY A 99 23.02 7.96 11.42
C GLY A 99 21.70 7.25 11.73
N PHE A 100 21.46 6.10 11.11
CA PHE A 100 20.27 5.31 11.37
C PHE A 100 20.31 4.61 12.73
N THR A 101 19.14 4.43 13.34
CA THR A 101 18.98 3.55 14.50
C THR A 101 19.22 2.09 14.12
N GLU A 102 19.48 1.24 15.10
CA GLU A 102 19.35 -0.20 14.96
C GLU A 102 17.93 -0.58 14.49
N PRO A 103 17.77 -1.67 13.72
CA PRO A 103 16.46 -2.18 13.32
C PRO A 103 15.55 -2.46 14.52
N ILE A 104 14.35 -1.90 14.48
CA ILE A 104 13.28 -2.14 15.45
C ILE A 104 12.33 -3.15 14.82
N HIS A 105 12.18 -4.32 15.46
CA HIS A 105 11.20 -5.32 15.06
C HIS A 105 9.77 -4.85 15.40
N LEU A 106 8.85 -4.96 14.44
CA LEU A 106 7.49 -4.43 14.54
C LEU A 106 6.42 -5.54 14.57
N ASP A 107 6.53 -6.54 13.69
CA ASP A 107 5.57 -7.66 13.57
C ASP A 107 6.24 -8.83 12.84
N SER A 108 5.85 -10.08 13.14
CA SER A 108 6.40 -11.30 12.54
C SER A 108 5.49 -12.00 11.53
N ASN A 109 4.26 -11.51 11.37
CA ASN A 109 3.22 -12.17 10.58
C ASN A 109 2.78 -11.30 9.40
N VAL A 110 3.59 -10.35 8.95
CA VAL A 110 3.20 -9.51 7.80
C VAL A 110 3.21 -10.35 6.53
N ASP A 111 2.14 -10.27 5.74
CA ASP A 111 2.02 -11.04 4.50
C ASP A 111 3.17 -10.73 3.54
N ASN A 112 3.70 -11.76 2.89
CA ASN A 112 4.87 -11.66 2.02
C ASN A 112 4.51 -11.08 0.63
N ASP A 113 3.90 -9.90 0.63
CA ASP A 113 3.46 -9.18 -0.56
C ASP A 113 3.64 -7.67 -0.34
N ILE A 114 4.05 -6.97 -1.39
CA ILE A 114 4.16 -5.50 -1.39
C ILE A 114 2.81 -4.83 -1.08
N LEU A 115 1.71 -5.49 -1.39
CA LEU A 115 0.39 -4.93 -1.14
C LEU A 115 0.05 -4.79 0.35
N SER A 116 0.89 -5.35 1.22
CA SER A 116 0.63 -5.52 2.65
C SER A 116 1.20 -4.40 3.53
N ILE A 117 2.03 -3.48 3.03
CA ILE A 117 2.41 -2.24 3.73
C ILE A 117 2.25 -1.03 2.80
N TRP A 118 1.78 0.11 3.32
CA TRP A 118 1.66 1.36 2.57
C TRP A 118 1.50 2.58 3.50
N PHE A 119 1.48 3.78 2.91
CA PHE A 119 1.18 5.03 3.62
C PHE A 119 -0.12 5.65 3.15
N VAL A 120 -0.91 6.19 4.09
CA VAL A 120 -2.06 7.07 3.79
C VAL A 120 -2.01 8.27 4.72
N ASP A 121 -1.91 9.48 4.17
CA ASP A 121 -1.84 10.73 4.94
C ASP A 121 -0.78 10.70 6.06
N ASN A 122 0.45 10.25 5.73
CA ASN A 122 1.57 10.05 6.67
C ASN A 122 1.34 8.98 7.76
N ARG A 123 0.30 8.15 7.63
CA ARG A 123 0.05 7.03 8.52
C ARG A 123 0.57 5.77 7.88
N PHE A 124 1.37 5.03 8.63
CA PHE A 124 1.86 3.73 8.20
C PHE A 124 0.75 2.69 8.41
N VAL A 125 0.45 1.94 7.36
CA VAL A 125 -0.61 0.94 7.34
C VAL A 125 -0.02 -0.39 6.93
N PHE A 126 -0.42 -1.45 7.61
CA PHE A 126 -0.03 -2.80 7.21
C PHE A 126 -1.09 -3.85 7.51
N LEU A 127 -0.97 -4.97 6.81
CA LEU A 127 -1.80 -6.17 6.95
C LEU A 127 -0.97 -7.28 7.59
N SER A 128 -1.32 -7.65 8.80
CA SER A 128 -0.74 -8.81 9.49
C SER A 128 -1.62 -10.03 9.26
N LYS A 129 -1.02 -11.16 8.91
CA LYS A 129 -1.73 -12.41 8.65
C LYS A 129 -2.21 -12.98 9.97
N ASN A 130 -3.52 -13.16 10.10
CA ASN A 130 -4.08 -13.78 11.28
C ASN A 130 -3.85 -15.30 11.20
N PRO A 131 -3.24 -15.95 12.21
CA PRO A 131 -2.99 -17.39 12.17
C PRO A 131 -4.26 -18.23 12.37
N ILE A 132 -5.37 -17.62 12.81
CA ILE A 132 -6.62 -18.30 13.14
C ILE A 132 -7.64 -18.16 12.01
N ASP A 133 -7.69 -17.00 11.36
CA ASP A 133 -8.65 -16.67 10.32
C ASP A 133 -8.00 -16.55 8.93
N SER A 134 -8.76 -16.74 7.87
CA SER A 134 -8.27 -16.59 6.48
C SER A 134 -8.02 -15.14 6.04
N GLY A 135 -8.38 -14.17 6.90
CA GLY A 135 -8.21 -12.75 6.64
C GLY A 135 -6.96 -12.15 7.28
N TYR A 136 -6.82 -10.84 7.09
CA TYR A 136 -5.75 -10.06 7.68
C TYR A 136 -6.28 -9.19 8.82
N ASP A 137 -5.41 -8.95 9.79
CA ASP A 137 -5.55 -7.85 10.73
C ASP A 137 -5.07 -6.58 10.04
N LEU A 138 -5.87 -5.51 10.12
CA LEU A 138 -5.50 -4.19 9.64
C LEU A 138 -4.93 -3.37 10.80
N ILE A 139 -3.69 -2.94 10.65
CA ILE A 139 -3.00 -2.10 11.62
C ILE A 139 -2.71 -0.73 11.00
N VAL A 140 -3.01 0.34 11.74
CA VAL A 140 -2.70 1.72 11.36
C VAL A 140 -1.91 2.39 12.47
N ASN A 141 -0.71 2.88 12.17
CA ASN A 141 0.23 3.45 13.14
C ASN A 141 0.37 2.57 14.40
N TRP A 142 0.58 1.27 14.20
CA TRP A 142 0.77 0.28 15.27
C TRP A 142 -0.47 -0.05 16.10
N ASN A 143 -1.62 0.55 15.78
CA ASN A 143 -2.88 0.25 16.46
C ASN A 143 -3.70 -0.71 15.63
N PHE A 144 -4.14 -1.80 16.26
CA PHE A 144 -5.14 -2.70 15.68
C PHE A 144 -6.42 -1.94 15.38
N VAL A 145 -6.91 -2.05 14.14
CA VAL A 145 -8.17 -1.43 13.70
C VAL A 145 -9.28 -2.47 13.63
N THR A 146 -9.04 -3.55 12.89
CA THR A 146 -10.00 -4.64 12.70
C THR A 146 -9.29 -5.89 12.21
N ASN A 147 -10.01 -7.02 12.22
CA ASN A 147 -9.58 -8.28 11.61
C ASN A 147 -10.52 -8.67 10.46
N ASN A 148 -10.26 -9.85 9.90
CA ASN A 148 -11.03 -10.45 8.82
C ASN A 148 -11.05 -9.62 7.53
N VAL A 149 -9.98 -8.85 7.29
CA VAL A 149 -9.84 -7.95 6.14
C VAL A 149 -9.30 -8.71 4.95
N GLN A 150 -9.78 -8.44 3.75
CA GLN A 150 -9.14 -8.90 2.51
C GLN A 150 -7.99 -7.98 2.12
N LYS A 151 -6.94 -8.56 1.54
CA LYS A 151 -5.81 -7.79 1.02
C LYS A 151 -6.18 -6.92 -0.19
N LEU A 152 -7.10 -7.40 -1.03
CA LEU A 152 -7.46 -6.75 -2.29
C LEU A 152 -8.97 -6.64 -2.50
N PRO A 153 -9.45 -5.50 -3.04
CA PRO A 153 -8.81 -4.17 -3.04
C PRO A 153 -8.30 -3.75 -1.65
N ARG A 154 -7.20 -2.99 -1.63
CA ARG A 154 -6.60 -2.49 -0.38
C ARG A 154 -7.65 -1.72 0.43
N PRO A 155 -7.66 -1.86 1.77
CA PRO A 155 -8.47 -1.02 2.65
C PRO A 155 -8.22 0.47 2.42
N GLU A 156 -9.29 1.25 2.42
CA GLU A 156 -9.25 2.69 2.22
C GLU A 156 -9.42 3.41 3.55
N ILE A 157 -8.38 4.11 3.98
CA ILE A 157 -8.38 4.88 5.23
C ILE A 157 -8.81 6.32 4.93
N ILE A 158 -9.80 6.85 5.67
CA ILE A 158 -10.45 8.14 5.40
C ILE A 158 -10.42 9.01 6.65
N GLY A 159 -9.56 10.04 6.66
CA GLY A 159 -9.31 10.80 7.90
C GLY A 159 -8.90 9.86 9.04
N ASP A 160 -9.05 10.27 10.29
CA ASP A 160 -8.41 9.56 11.41
C ASP A 160 -9.10 8.25 11.83
N ASN A 161 -10.43 8.16 11.69
CA ASN A 161 -11.21 7.12 12.36
C ASN A 161 -12.13 6.32 11.42
N ASN A 162 -11.96 6.45 10.11
CA ASN A 162 -12.84 5.78 9.17
C ASN A 162 -12.05 4.88 8.22
N VAL A 163 -12.58 3.69 7.96
CA VAL A 163 -11.98 2.68 7.08
C VAL A 163 -13.05 1.98 6.26
N VAL A 164 -12.81 1.80 4.97
CA VAL A 164 -13.65 1.01 4.07
C VAL A 164 -12.85 -0.16 3.53
N TYR A 165 -13.38 -1.37 3.62
CA TYR A 165 -12.66 -2.58 3.21
C TYR A 165 -13.62 -3.71 2.84
N PHE A 166 -13.09 -4.78 2.22
CA PHE A 166 -13.82 -6.03 2.09
C PHE A 166 -13.48 -7.00 3.20
N ASP A 167 -14.49 -7.61 3.80
CA ASP A 167 -14.29 -8.78 4.66
C ASP A 167 -14.08 -10.06 3.83
N THR A 168 -13.69 -11.16 4.48
CA THR A 168 -13.45 -12.45 3.80
C THR A 168 -14.70 -13.05 3.15
N ASP A 169 -15.90 -12.58 3.48
CA ASP A 169 -17.17 -12.97 2.86
C ASP A 169 -17.50 -12.12 1.61
N ASN A 170 -16.58 -11.26 1.15
CA ASN A 170 -16.78 -10.30 0.06
C ASN A 170 -17.89 -9.26 0.35
N SER A 171 -18.09 -8.93 1.63
CA SER A 171 -18.96 -7.83 2.05
C SER A 171 -18.17 -6.54 2.14
N LEU A 172 -18.78 -5.43 1.69
CA LEU A 172 -18.22 -4.09 1.87
C LEU A 172 -18.54 -3.59 3.28
N ILE A 173 -17.49 -3.40 4.08
CA ILE A 173 -17.58 -2.94 5.47
C ILE A 173 -17.11 -1.49 5.56
N PHE A 174 -17.76 -0.71 6.42
CA PHE A 174 -17.38 0.65 6.75
C PHE A 174 -17.32 0.85 8.26
N ILE A 175 -16.12 1.16 8.75
CA ILE A 175 -15.90 1.66 10.10
C ILE A 175 -16.00 3.19 10.04
N HIS A 176 -16.88 3.77 10.86
CA HIS A 176 -17.02 5.22 11.00
C HIS A 176 -17.02 5.62 12.48
N GLY A 177 -15.87 6.08 12.95
CA GLY A 177 -15.65 6.32 14.37
C GLY A 177 -15.71 5.00 15.16
N ALA A 178 -16.68 4.91 16.08
CA ALA A 178 -16.88 3.71 16.92
C ALA A 178 -17.88 2.70 16.34
N ASN A 179 -18.48 2.99 15.18
CA ASN A 179 -19.50 2.15 14.58
C ASN A 179 -18.92 1.38 13.40
N THR A 180 -19.44 0.18 13.17
CA THR A 180 -19.10 -0.67 12.02
C THR A 180 -20.38 -1.09 11.33
N ASP A 181 -20.50 -0.75 10.04
CA ASP A 181 -21.65 -1.12 9.21
C ASP A 181 -21.22 -2.03 8.07
N LYS A 182 -22.00 -3.09 7.84
CA LYS A 182 -21.98 -3.82 6.56
C LYS A 182 -22.81 -3.04 5.56
N ILE A 183 -22.15 -2.42 4.56
CA ILE A 183 -22.81 -1.60 3.54
C ILE A 183 -23.58 -2.47 2.55
N SER A 184 -22.94 -3.55 2.08
CA SER A 184 -23.53 -4.47 1.12
C SER A 184 -22.76 -5.77 1.05
N GLU A 185 -23.46 -6.83 0.68
CA GLU A 185 -22.88 -8.11 0.26
C GLU A 185 -22.75 -8.12 -1.27
N ASP A 186 -21.96 -9.07 -1.79
CA ASP A 186 -21.74 -9.30 -3.22
C ASP A 186 -21.28 -8.05 -3.97
N VAL A 187 -20.27 -7.39 -3.41
CA VAL A 187 -19.65 -6.21 -4.00
C VAL A 187 -18.41 -6.65 -4.76
N HIS A 188 -18.37 -6.32 -6.04
CA HIS A 188 -17.27 -6.66 -6.93
C HIS A 188 -16.11 -5.67 -6.80
N SER A 189 -16.42 -4.37 -6.69
CA SER A 189 -15.41 -3.33 -6.51
C SER A 189 -16.01 -2.10 -5.82
N PHE A 190 -15.16 -1.33 -5.15
CA PHE A 190 -15.54 -0.06 -4.56
C PHE A 190 -14.45 0.98 -4.74
N CYS A 191 -14.81 2.22 -4.51
CA CYS A 191 -13.87 3.31 -4.34
C CYS A 191 -14.43 4.35 -3.35
N VAL A 192 -13.53 5.17 -2.82
CA VAL A 192 -13.87 6.26 -1.91
C VAL A 192 -13.53 7.59 -2.57
N THR A 193 -14.52 8.48 -2.65
CA THR A 193 -14.34 9.83 -3.18
C THR A 193 -13.52 10.70 -2.22
N SER A 194 -13.01 11.84 -2.70
CA SER A 194 -12.34 12.82 -1.83
C SER A 194 -13.24 13.43 -0.75
N ALA A 195 -14.56 13.34 -0.91
CA ALA A 195 -15.53 13.75 0.11
C ALA A 195 -15.77 12.68 1.18
N GLY A 196 -15.20 11.48 1.03
CA GLY A 196 -15.44 10.33 1.91
C GLY A 196 -16.67 9.49 1.53
N ASP A 197 -17.41 9.87 0.49
CA ASP A 197 -18.52 9.05 -0.02
C ASP A 197 -17.99 7.74 -0.65
N ILE A 198 -18.76 6.67 -0.54
CA ILE A 198 -18.39 5.35 -1.04
C ILE A 198 -19.21 5.04 -2.30
N VAL A 199 -18.54 4.68 -3.39
CA VAL A 199 -19.19 4.27 -4.64
C VAL A 199 -18.77 2.83 -4.92
N PHE A 200 -19.73 1.97 -5.23
CA PHE A 200 -19.44 0.54 -5.37
C PHE A 200 -20.31 -0.15 -6.40
N LEU A 201 -19.75 -1.23 -6.96
CA LEU A 201 -20.35 -2.08 -7.96
C LEU A 201 -20.81 -3.39 -7.30
N LYS A 202 -22.10 -3.68 -7.40
CA LYS A 202 -22.73 -4.85 -6.79
C LYS A 202 -23.36 -5.73 -7.88
N ASP A 203 -23.54 -7.02 -7.59
CA ASP A 203 -24.24 -7.97 -8.47
C ASP A 203 -23.55 -8.05 -9.84
N PHE A 204 -22.22 -8.09 -9.85
CA PHE A 204 -21.45 -8.12 -11.08
C PHE A 204 -21.54 -9.50 -11.72
N SER A 205 -21.76 -9.53 -13.02
CA SER A 205 -21.87 -10.75 -13.81
C SER A 205 -20.70 -10.83 -14.78
N ASP A 206 -19.86 -11.85 -14.64
CA ASP A 206 -18.75 -12.10 -15.57
C ASP A 206 -19.21 -12.34 -17.01
N SER A 207 -20.43 -12.87 -17.20
CA SER A 207 -20.99 -13.13 -18.53
C SER A 207 -21.42 -11.86 -19.25
N SER A 208 -21.95 -10.87 -18.53
CA SER A 208 -22.31 -9.56 -19.09
C SER A 208 -21.20 -8.51 -18.94
N ASN A 209 -20.20 -8.80 -18.11
CA ASN A 209 -19.16 -7.87 -17.66
C ASN A 209 -19.73 -6.57 -17.08
N THR A 210 -20.85 -6.67 -16.36
CA THR A 210 -21.54 -5.52 -15.77
C THR A 210 -22.20 -5.85 -14.44
N GLY A 211 -22.44 -4.80 -13.63
CA GLY A 211 -23.20 -4.85 -12.38
C GLY A 211 -24.01 -3.56 -12.14
N THR A 212 -24.55 -3.43 -10.94
CA THR A 212 -25.32 -2.24 -10.53
C THR A 212 -24.45 -1.31 -9.69
N LEU A 213 -24.40 -0.04 -10.10
CA LEU A 213 -23.66 1.01 -9.40
C LEU A 213 -24.48 1.65 -8.29
N TYR A 214 -23.89 1.73 -7.10
CA TYR A 214 -24.46 2.37 -5.93
C TYR A 214 -23.53 3.45 -5.38
N HIS A 215 -24.14 4.46 -4.76
CA HIS A 215 -23.49 5.48 -3.96
C HIS A 215 -24.02 5.39 -2.54
N TYR A 216 -23.10 5.35 -1.58
CA TYR A 216 -23.40 5.34 -0.16
C TYR A 216 -22.91 6.64 0.46
N LYS A 217 -23.84 7.36 1.08
CA LYS A 217 -23.62 8.65 1.73
C LYS A 217 -24.58 8.81 2.89
N ASP A 218 -24.09 9.35 4.00
CA ASP A 218 -24.89 9.66 5.20
C ASP A 218 -25.76 8.47 5.67
N GLY A 219 -25.18 7.26 5.68
CA GLY A 219 -25.89 6.04 6.08
C GLY A 219 -26.88 5.48 5.04
N LYS A 220 -26.99 6.10 3.86
CA LYS A 220 -27.98 5.75 2.84
C LYS A 220 -27.35 5.30 1.55
N ARG A 221 -27.87 4.21 1.01
CA ARG A 221 -27.51 3.69 -0.31
C ARG A 221 -28.49 4.19 -1.37
N GLN A 222 -27.96 4.78 -2.43
CA GLN A 222 -28.70 5.20 -3.62
C GLN A 222 -28.17 4.43 -4.85
N LYS A 223 -29.09 3.84 -5.62
CA LYS A 223 -28.77 3.27 -6.93
C LYS A 223 -28.52 4.40 -7.93
N LEU A 224 -27.41 4.32 -8.67
CA LEU A 224 -27.03 5.31 -9.68
C LEU A 224 -27.29 4.82 -11.11
N ALA A 225 -26.86 3.59 -11.43
CA ALA A 225 -26.94 3.04 -12.77
C ALA A 225 -26.99 1.51 -12.75
N ASN A 226 -27.50 0.93 -13.84
CA ASN A 226 -27.34 -0.48 -14.18
C ASN A 226 -26.23 -0.64 -15.22
N ASP A 227 -25.85 -1.88 -15.48
CA ASP A 227 -24.99 -2.27 -16.60
C ASP A 227 -23.63 -1.54 -16.59
N VAL A 228 -23.06 -1.35 -15.40
CA VAL A 228 -21.76 -0.69 -15.20
C VAL A 228 -20.65 -1.72 -15.14
N SER A 229 -19.60 -1.54 -15.94
CA SER A 229 -18.49 -2.50 -16.05
C SER A 229 -17.36 -2.23 -15.06
N TYR A 230 -17.18 -0.99 -14.61
CA TYR A 230 -16.07 -0.62 -13.75
C TYR A 230 -16.36 0.63 -12.91
N VAL A 231 -15.71 0.71 -11.75
CA VAL A 231 -15.76 1.88 -10.87
C VAL A 231 -14.34 2.35 -10.63
N TYR A 232 -14.07 3.60 -10.96
CA TYR A 232 -12.78 4.24 -10.75
C TYR A 232 -13.00 5.65 -10.20
N THR A 233 -12.44 5.95 -9.04
CA THR A 233 -12.23 7.33 -8.61
C THR A 233 -10.75 7.66 -8.70
N PRO A 234 -10.35 8.60 -9.56
CA PRO A 234 -8.98 9.08 -9.51
C PRO A 234 -8.77 9.86 -8.20
N LYS A 235 -8.22 9.22 -7.17
CA LYS A 235 -7.77 9.91 -5.95
C LYS A 235 -6.58 10.84 -6.23
N THR A 236 -5.80 10.52 -7.26
CA THR A 236 -4.51 11.13 -7.60
C THR A 236 -4.49 11.94 -8.90
N PHE A 237 -5.63 12.22 -9.54
CA PHE A 237 -5.62 13.17 -10.68
C PHE A 237 -5.52 14.62 -10.17
N LYS A 238 -4.35 14.99 -9.65
CA LYS A 238 -3.77 16.32 -9.91
C LYS A 238 -3.03 16.24 -11.25
N ILE A 239 -3.74 16.09 -12.37
CA ILE A 239 -3.06 16.38 -13.64
C ILE A 239 -2.82 17.88 -13.65
N TYR A 240 -1.55 18.27 -13.73
CA TYR A 240 -1.07 19.61 -14.03
C TYR A 240 -1.86 20.24 -15.21
N GLY A 241 -3.00 20.89 -14.92
CA GLY A 241 -3.77 21.70 -15.86
C GLY A 241 -4.40 20.98 -17.07
N MET A 242 -4.46 19.65 -17.13
CA MET A 242 -5.13 18.97 -18.25
C MET A 242 -6.59 18.64 -17.92
N LYS A 243 -7.49 18.95 -18.87
CA LYS A 243 -8.90 18.54 -18.79
C LYS A 243 -9.02 17.01 -18.81
N PRO A 244 -10.03 16.45 -18.12
CA PRO A 244 -10.21 15.00 -18.00
C PRO A 244 -10.30 14.33 -19.38
N PHE A 245 -9.52 13.27 -19.55
CA PHE A 245 -9.61 12.35 -20.68
C PHE A 245 -10.79 11.40 -20.42
N ILE A 246 -11.81 11.47 -21.27
CA ILE A 246 -12.86 10.45 -21.31
C ILE A 246 -12.28 9.30 -22.15
N TYR A 247 -11.89 8.19 -21.50
CA TYR A 247 -11.71 6.94 -22.22
C TYR A 247 -13.06 6.25 -22.31
N GLY A 248 -13.64 6.27 -23.52
CA GLY A 248 -14.68 5.34 -23.92
C GLY A 248 -14.03 4.19 -24.67
N TRP A 249 -14.36 2.96 -24.29
CA TRP A 249 -14.34 1.81 -25.18
C TRP A 249 -15.79 1.48 -25.51
#